data_AF-W9Z9D5-F1
#
_entry.id   AF-W9Z9D5-F1
#
_cell.length_a   1.000
_cell.length_b   1.000
_cell.length_c   1.000
_cell.angle_alpha   90.00
_cell.angle_beta   90.00
_cell.angle_gamma   90.00
#
_symmetry.space_group_name_H-M   'P 1'
#
loop_
_entity.id
_entity.type
_entity.pdbx_description
1 polymer ?
#
loop_
_entity_poly.entity_id
_entity_poly.type
_entity_poly.pdbx_seq_one_letter_code
_entity_poly.pdbx_strand_id
1 'polypeptide(L)'
;MERHNLDLLGIAELGRNGIFRYLDADRNIHYIIALRPALIKALLDRTPYDQEEEEFWHGINSTKVPKDQWYNPPPGILPPPLSEEHRNEGRQLNEINKEKFDKIRADSKNYKEHLVFIESDNKLE
;
A
#
# COMPACT_ATOMS: atom_id res chain seq x y z
N MET A 1 2.65 7.46 -15.11
CA MET A 1 2.21 6.49 -14.10
C MET A 1 1.30 5.52 -14.83
N GLU A 2 1.74 4.28 -15.01
CA GLU A 2 0.98 3.27 -15.76
C GLU A 2 -0.33 2.96 -15.03
N ARG A 3 -1.41 2.74 -15.79
CA ARG A 3 -2.73 2.41 -15.24
C ARG A 3 -2.72 0.91 -14.91
N HIS A 4 -2.66 0.58 -13.63
CA HIS A 4 -2.95 -0.79 -13.18
C HIS A 4 -4.45 -0.89 -12.94
N ASN A 5 -5.09 -1.96 -13.44
CA ASN A 5 -6.46 -2.25 -13.07
C ASN A 5 -6.47 -2.59 -11.58
N LEU A 6 -7.39 -1.97 -10.83
CA LEU A 6 -7.59 -2.28 -9.42
C LEU A 6 -7.94 -3.77 -9.28
N ASP A 7 -7.08 -4.51 -8.59
CA ASP A 7 -7.44 -5.80 -8.03
C ASP A 7 -8.24 -5.55 -6.75
N LEU A 8 -9.51 -5.94 -6.78
CA LEU A 8 -10.42 -5.80 -5.64
C LEU A 8 -10.06 -6.72 -4.47
N LEU A 9 -9.17 -7.68 -4.69
CA LEU A 9 -8.58 -8.54 -3.66
C LEU A 9 -7.14 -8.14 -3.32
N GLY A 10 -6.64 -7.06 -3.94
CA GLY A 10 -5.32 -6.51 -3.66
C GLY A 10 -5.27 -5.72 -2.35
N ILE A 11 -4.05 -5.41 -1.93
CA ILE A 11 -3.77 -4.63 -0.71
C ILE A 11 -2.78 -3.51 -0.99
N ALA A 12 -2.95 -2.39 -0.29
CA ALA A 12 -1.93 -1.37 -0.17
C ALA A 12 -1.18 -1.58 1.15
N GLU A 13 0.14 -1.74 1.09
CA GLU A 13 0.95 -2.18 2.22
C GLU A 13 2.18 -1.29 2.38
N LEU A 14 2.46 -0.84 3.61
CA LEU A 14 3.76 -0.29 3.99
C LEU A 14 4.60 -1.43 4.59
N GLY A 15 5.48 -2.03 3.78
CA GLY A 15 6.34 -3.10 4.27
C GLY A 15 7.31 -2.58 5.34
N ARG A 16 7.74 -3.44 6.28
CA ARG A 16 8.67 -3.09 7.38
C ARG A 16 10.02 -2.48 6.92
N ASN A 17 10.33 -2.55 5.63
CA ASN A 17 11.45 -1.85 5.00
C ASN A 17 11.14 -0.39 4.58
N GLY A 18 9.97 0.13 4.92
CA GLY A 18 9.47 1.48 4.60
C GLY A 18 9.04 1.69 3.15
N ILE A 19 9.03 0.63 2.32
CA ILE A 19 8.57 0.71 0.93
C ILE A 19 7.07 0.46 0.90
N PHE A 20 6.34 1.41 0.31
CA PHE A 20 4.90 1.32 0.11
C PHE A 20 4.60 0.63 -1.21
N ARG A 21 3.77 -0.41 -1.18
CA ARG A 21 3.43 -1.24 -2.34
C ARG A 21 1.93 -1.38 -2.50
N TYR A 22 1.50 -1.52 -3.75
CA TYR A 22 0.19 -2.10 -4.07
C TYR A 22 0.42 -3.49 -4.64
N LEU A 23 -0.21 -4.47 -4.00
CA LEU A 23 -0.06 -5.90 -4.26
C LEU A 23 -1.40 -6.48 -4.72
N ASP A 24 -1.40 -7.41 -5.66
CA ASP A 24 -2.58 -8.22 -5.96
C ASP A 24 -2.78 -9.38 -4.96
N ALA A 25 -3.80 -10.19 -5.19
CA ALA A 25 -4.11 -11.35 -4.36
C ALA A 25 -2.95 -12.37 -4.25
N ASP A 26 -2.14 -12.49 -5.30
CA ASP A 26 -0.95 -13.35 -5.40
C ASP A 26 0.33 -12.69 -4.89
N ARG A 27 0.24 -11.42 -4.46
CA ARG A 27 1.34 -10.56 -4.01
C ARG A 27 2.30 -10.17 -5.13
N ASN A 28 1.87 -10.21 -6.39
CA ASN A 28 2.60 -9.51 -7.44
C ASN A 28 2.48 -8.01 -7.22
N ILE A 29 3.56 -7.31 -7.49
CA ILE A 29 3.67 -5.90 -7.20
C ILE A 29 3.24 -5.06 -8.41
N HIS A 30 2.23 -4.22 -8.24
CA HIS A 30 1.67 -3.35 -9.29
C HIS A 30 2.11 -1.90 -9.14
N TYR A 31 2.33 -1.43 -7.91
CA TYR A 31 2.82 -0.09 -7.65
C TYR A 31 3.81 -0.12 -6.49
N ILE A 32 4.83 0.73 -6.56
CA ILE A 32 5.88 0.83 -5.55
C ILE A 32 6.33 2.27 -5.40
N ILE A 33 6.52 2.70 -4.16
CA ILE A 33 7.23 3.94 -3.85
C ILE A 33 8.02 3.79 -2.55
N ALA A 34 9.28 4.25 -2.56
CA ALA A 34 10.04 4.44 -1.33
C ALA A 34 9.62 5.75 -0.66
N LEU A 35 9.11 5.64 0.56
CA LEU A 35 8.75 6.78 1.39
C LEU A 35 9.95 7.32 2.18
N ARG A 36 10.08 8.64 2.20
CA ARG A 36 10.96 9.34 3.16
C ARG A 36 10.39 9.18 4.57
N PRO A 37 11.19 9.26 5.63
CA PRO A 37 10.68 9.02 6.99
C PRO A 37 9.55 9.98 7.38
N ALA A 38 9.53 11.22 6.86
CA ALA A 38 8.45 12.18 7.15
C ALA A 38 7.09 11.69 6.59
N LEU A 39 7.11 11.02 5.42
CA LEU A 39 5.91 10.45 4.83
C LEU A 39 5.47 9.16 5.53
N ILE A 40 6.42 8.38 6.07
CA ILE A 40 6.11 7.24 6.94
C ILE A 40 5.41 7.76 8.20
N LYS A 41 5.98 8.76 8.87
CA LYS A 41 5.36 9.40 10.03
C LYS A 41 3.96 9.94 9.74
N ALA A 42 3.78 10.63 8.61
CA ALA A 42 2.46 11.13 8.21
C ALA A 42 1.43 10.02 7.91
N LEU A 43 1.87 8.79 7.61
CA LEU A 43 0.98 7.64 7.53
C LEU A 43 0.61 7.11 8.92
N LEU A 44 1.57 7.01 9.84
CA LEU A 44 1.36 6.55 11.22
C LEU A 44 0.44 7.48 12.00
N ASP A 45 0.60 8.80 11.82
CA ASP A 45 -0.23 9.83 12.45
C ASP A 45 -1.72 9.76 12.04
N ARG A 46 -2.11 8.91 11.07
CA ARG A 46 -3.51 8.67 10.66
C ARG A 46 -4.21 7.60 11.49
N THR A 47 -3.45 6.82 12.25
CA THR A 47 -3.97 5.78 13.15
C THR A 47 -3.78 6.21 14.59
N PRO A 48 -4.46 5.58 15.57
CA PRO A 48 -4.16 5.81 16.98
C PRO A 48 -2.67 5.66 17.26
N TYR A 49 -2.12 6.54 18.09
CA TYR A 49 -0.71 6.50 18.46
C TYR A 49 -0.33 5.17 19.11
N ASP A 50 0.78 4.61 18.66
CA ASP A 50 1.40 3.40 19.18
C ASP A 50 2.89 3.64 19.37
N GLN A 51 3.37 3.54 20.60
CA GLN A 51 4.76 3.83 20.94
C GLN A 51 5.72 2.80 20.34
N GLU A 52 5.37 1.51 20.31
CA GLU A 52 6.25 0.47 19.78
C GLU A 52 6.41 0.63 18.27
N GLU A 53 5.32 0.99 17.57
CA GLU A 53 5.37 1.28 16.15
C GLU A 53 6.18 2.56 15.85
N GLU A 54 5.98 3.65 16.59
CA GLU A 54 6.77 4.87 16.43
C GLU A 54 8.27 4.62 16.63
N GLU A 55 8.64 3.88 17.67
CA GLU A 55 10.03 3.50 17.92
C GLU A 55 10.60 2.64 16.79
N PHE A 56 9.81 1.69 16.27
CA PHE A 56 10.22 0.84 15.14
C PHE A 56 10.47 1.67 13.87
N TRP A 57 9.55 2.59 13.53
CA TRP A 57 9.62 3.35 12.29
C TRP A 57 10.60 4.53 12.37
N HIS A 58 11.01 4.93 13.57
CA HIS A 58 11.95 6.00 13.78
C HIS A 58 13.29 5.75 13.05
N GLY A 59 13.68 6.70 12.19
CA GLY A 59 14.92 6.61 11.41
C GLY A 59 14.86 5.71 10.17
N ILE A 60 13.76 4.98 9.92
CA ILE A 60 13.61 4.19 8.70
C ILE A 60 13.53 5.13 7.49
N ASN A 61 14.51 5.01 6.58
CA ASN A 61 14.55 5.76 5.34
C ASN A 61 14.61 4.84 4.13
N SER A 62 13.44 4.53 3.58
CA SER A 62 13.34 3.58 2.46
C SER A 62 13.95 4.11 1.15
N THR A 63 14.20 5.43 1.03
CA THR A 63 14.90 5.99 -0.14
C THR A 63 16.35 5.53 -0.25
N LYS A 64 16.90 4.97 0.85
CA LYS A 64 18.23 4.36 0.89
C LYS A 64 18.22 2.85 0.57
N VAL A 65 17.05 2.23 0.45
CA VAL A 65 16.93 0.79 0.15
C VAL A 65 17.32 0.57 -1.32
N PRO A 66 18.18 -0.41 -1.64
CA PRO A 66 18.56 -0.71 -3.02
C PRO A 66 17.33 -1.00 -3.90
N LYS A 67 17.29 -0.42 -5.10
CA LYS A 67 16.13 -0.55 -6.02
C LYS A 67 15.74 -1.99 -6.34
N ASP A 68 16.69 -2.91 -6.39
CA ASP A 68 16.38 -4.32 -6.63
C ASP A 68 15.44 -4.90 -5.54
N GLN A 69 15.67 -4.54 -4.28
CA GLN A 69 14.84 -4.98 -3.15
C GLN A 69 13.44 -4.36 -3.13
N TRP A 70 13.17 -3.39 -4.01
CA TRP A 70 11.83 -2.83 -4.15
C TRP A 70 10.91 -3.88 -4.76
N TYR A 71 11.41 -4.57 -5.79
CA TYR A 71 10.71 -5.61 -6.55
C TYR A 71 10.98 -7.02 -6.02
N ASN A 72 12.19 -7.26 -5.50
CA ASN A 72 12.66 -8.54 -4.97
C ASN A 72 13.01 -8.41 -3.48
N PRO A 73 12.02 -8.10 -2.61
CA PRO A 73 12.32 -7.91 -1.20
C PRO A 73 12.77 -9.22 -0.54
N PRO A 74 13.59 -9.15 0.52
CA PRO A 74 13.95 -10.33 1.31
C PRO A 74 12.73 -11.13 1.79
N PRO A 75 12.88 -12.45 2.00
CA PRO A 75 11.82 -13.29 2.56
C PRO A 75 11.24 -12.70 3.85
N GLY A 76 9.91 -12.72 3.97
CA GLY A 76 9.19 -12.21 5.15
C GLY A 76 8.85 -10.71 5.12
N ILE A 77 9.29 -9.96 4.11
CA ILE A 77 8.89 -8.55 3.95
C ILE A 77 7.50 -8.42 3.35
N LEU A 78 7.15 -9.26 2.37
CA LEU A 78 5.80 -9.26 1.80
C LEU A 78 4.87 -10.11 2.65
N PRO A 79 3.61 -9.69 2.84
CA PRO A 79 2.61 -10.48 3.53
C PRO A 79 2.28 -11.72 2.70
N PRO A 80 1.83 -12.81 3.33
CA PRO A 80 1.47 -14.01 2.60
C PRO A 80 0.33 -13.73 1.60
N PRO A 81 0.27 -14.45 0.46
CA PRO A 81 -0.87 -14.42 -0.45
C PRO A 81 -2.18 -14.74 0.28
N LEU A 82 -3.29 -14.21 -0.23
CA LEU A 82 -4.61 -14.55 0.28
C LEU A 82 -4.86 -16.06 0.13
N SER A 83 -5.32 -16.70 1.20
CA SER A 83 -5.78 -18.09 1.18
C SER A 83 -6.96 -18.24 0.23
N GLU A 84 -7.15 -19.45 -0.31
CA GLU A 84 -8.25 -19.71 -1.25
C GLU A 84 -9.64 -19.47 -0.62
N GLU A 85 -9.79 -19.71 0.68
CA GLU A 85 -10.99 -19.39 1.45
C GLU A 85 -11.30 -17.89 1.41
N HIS A 86 -10.37 -17.04 1.82
CA HIS A 86 -10.55 -15.59 1.78
C HIS A 86 -10.72 -15.05 0.35
N ARG A 87 -10.09 -15.70 -0.65
CA ARG A 87 -10.33 -15.37 -2.06
C ARG A 87 -11.77 -15.66 -2.47
N ASN A 88 -12.32 -16.81 -2.06
CA ASN A 88 -13.71 -17.16 -2.33
C ASN A 88 -14.67 -16.16 -1.68
N GLU A 89 -14.47 -15.84 -0.41
CA GLU A 89 -15.28 -14.84 0.31
C GLU A 89 -15.19 -13.47 -0.36
N GLY A 90 -13.99 -13.01 -0.69
CA GLY A 90 -13.78 -11.75 -1.39
C GLY A 90 -14.45 -11.72 -2.77
N ARG A 91 -14.41 -12.83 -3.52
CA ARG A 91 -15.13 -12.94 -4.81
C ARG A 91 -16.65 -12.84 -4.62
N GLN A 92 -17.21 -13.53 -3.63
CA GLN A 92 -18.65 -13.43 -3.33
C GLN A 92 -19.05 -12.01 -2.92
N LEU A 93 -18.25 -11.34 -2.08
CA LEU A 93 -18.48 -9.94 -1.71
C LEU A 93 -18.38 -9.01 -2.92
N ASN A 94 -17.43 -9.25 -3.82
CA ASN A 94 -17.30 -8.50 -5.07
C ASN A 94 -18.49 -8.69 -5.99
N GLU A 95 -19.05 -9.90 -6.07
CA GLU A 95 -20.26 -10.19 -6.85
C GLU A 95 -21.49 -9.49 -6.27
N ILE A 96 -21.70 -9.59 -4.95
CA ILE A 96 -22.81 -8.93 -4.25
C ILE A 96 -22.74 -7.40 -4.44
N ASN A 97 -21.53 -6.82 -4.44
CA ASN A 97 -21.31 -5.39 -4.55
C ASN A 97 -20.87 -4.94 -5.95
N LYS A 98 -21.14 -5.75 -6.99
CA LYS A 98 -20.59 -5.54 -8.33
C LYS A 98 -20.81 -4.13 -8.87
N GLU A 99 -22.03 -3.60 -8.75
CA GLU A 99 -22.36 -2.25 -9.24
C GLU A 99 -21.53 -1.16 -8.54
N LYS A 100 -21.32 -1.29 -7.22
CA LYS A 100 -20.50 -0.36 -6.44
C LYS A 100 -19.05 -0.40 -6.91
N PHE A 101 -18.49 -1.59 -7.12
CA PHE A 101 -17.11 -1.74 -7.57
C PHE A 101 -16.92 -1.31 -9.03
N ASP A 102 -17.88 -1.55 -9.91
CA ASP A 102 -17.86 -1.05 -11.28
C ASP A 102 -17.88 0.47 -11.33
N LYS A 103 -18.66 1.12 -10.45
CA LYS A 103 -18.64 2.57 -10.27
C LYS A 103 -17.28 3.07 -9.77
N ILE A 104 -16.73 2.48 -8.70
CA ILE A 104 -15.39 2.83 -8.20
C ILE A 104 -14.34 2.69 -9.30
N ARG A 105 -14.40 1.61 -10.09
CA ARG A 105 -13.49 1.39 -11.21
C ARG A 105 -13.67 2.44 -12.31
N ALA A 106 -14.89 2.85 -12.62
CA ALA A 106 -15.16 3.94 -13.57
C ALA A 106 -14.61 5.28 -13.05
N ASP A 107 -14.91 5.62 -11.80
CA ASP A 107 -14.47 6.87 -11.15
C ASP A 107 -12.93 6.93 -11.03
N SER A 108 -12.28 5.78 -10.77
CA SER A 108 -10.81 5.69 -10.72
C SER A 108 -10.13 6.05 -12.05
N LYS A 109 -10.83 5.99 -13.20
CA LYS A 109 -10.27 6.45 -14.47
C LYS A 109 -10.02 7.96 -14.46
N ASN A 110 -10.78 8.72 -13.68
CA ASN A 110 -10.65 10.17 -13.51
C ASN A 110 -9.87 10.56 -12.25
N TYR A 111 -9.06 9.64 -11.68
CA TYR A 111 -8.31 9.86 -10.42
C TYR A 111 -7.49 11.17 -10.37
N LYS A 112 -7.09 11.71 -11.52
CA LYS A 112 -6.33 12.97 -11.62
C LYS A 112 -7.11 14.16 -11.04
N GLU A 113 -8.44 14.12 -11.05
CA GLU A 113 -9.31 15.15 -10.46
C GLU A 113 -9.46 14.99 -8.94
N HIS A 114 -9.03 13.85 -8.39
CA HIS A 114 -9.17 13.48 -6.97
C HIS A 114 -7.84 13.04 -6.35
N LEU A 115 -6.73 13.63 -6.78
CA LEU A 115 -5.42 13.33 -6.22
C LEU A 115 -5.36 13.73 -4.74
N VAL A 116 -5.01 12.77 -3.91
CA VAL A 116 -4.70 13.00 -2.49
C VAL A 116 -3.19 12.99 -2.33
N PHE A 117 -2.67 14.02 -1.68
CA PHE A 117 -1.26 14.12 -1.35
C PHE A 117 -1.06 13.83 0.13
N ILE A 118 0.03 13.13 0.44
CA ILE A 118 0.52 13.03 1.81
C ILE A 118 1.58 14.12 1.95
N GLU A 119 1.25 15.14 2.72
CA GLU A 119 2.19 16.16 3.15
C GLU A 119 2.51 15.92 4.62
N SER A 120 3.75 16.18 5.00
CA SER A 120 4.20 16.08 6.39
C SER A 120 4.89 17.37 6.76
N ASP A 121 4.37 18.06 7.77
CA ASP A 121 4.97 19.25 8.35
C ASP A 121 6.18 18.90 9.24
N ASN A 122 6.42 17.61 9.47
CA ASN A 122 7.56 17.13 10.24
C ASN A 122 8.85 17.42 9.47
N LYS A 123 9.54 18.48 9.88
CA LYS A 123 10.94 18.71 9.52
C LYS A 123 11.76 17.65 10.24
N LEU A 124 12.15 16.60 9.52
CA LEU A 124 13.14 15.67 10.03
C LEU A 124 14.51 16.33 9.89
N GLU A 125 15.18 16.56 11.03
CA GLU A 125 16.60 16.91 11.11
C GLU A 125 17.48 15.74 10.63
#